data_AF-A0A5Q0JTY1-F1
#
_entry.id   AF-A0A5Q0JTY1-F1
#
_cell.length_a   1.000
_cell.length_b   1.000
_cell.length_c   1.000
_cell.angle_alpha   90.00
_cell.angle_beta   90.00
_cell.angle_gamma   90.00
#
_symmetry.space_group_name_H-M   'P 1'
#
loop_
_entity.id
_entity.type
_entity.pdbx_description
1 polymer ?
#
loop_
_entity_poly.entity_id
_entity_poly.type
_entity_poly.pdbx_seq_one_letter_code
_entity_poly.pdbx_strand_id
1 'polypeptide(L)'
;MLQQISYLVNAQKATWLAENLFLNSLYNGRADAFRHAYWNALNVILLGDSLASSLAAAHEDKPSSYANDFKEKQMDLFNNQVGRTKSNWFSNGYSSLSESILDAITNGELRFLSNLLGGGDSGRATNSSSLIPTS
;
A
#
# COMPACT_ATOMS: atom_id res chain seq x y z
N MET A 1 3.92 22.54 -8.83
CA MET A 1 5.25 22.04 -9.21
C MET A 1 5.95 21.32 -8.05
N LEU A 2 6.13 21.93 -6.87
CA LEU A 2 6.77 21.28 -5.71
C LEU A 2 5.98 20.08 -5.15
N GLN A 3 4.66 20.21 -4.95
CA GLN A 3 3.83 19.13 -4.38
C GLN A 3 3.80 17.86 -5.26
N GLN A 4 3.79 18.01 -6.58
CA GLN A 4 3.83 16.88 -7.51
C GLN A 4 5.15 16.12 -7.41
N ILE A 5 6.28 16.82 -7.31
CA ILE A 5 7.59 16.20 -7.10
C ILE A 5 7.60 15.47 -5.75
N SER A 6 7.09 16.09 -4.68
CA SER A 6 7.05 15.48 -3.34
C SER A 6 6.17 14.22 -3.28
N TYR A 7 5.05 14.17 -4.01
CA TYR A 7 4.21 12.97 -4.13
C TYR A 7 4.96 11.81 -4.78
N LEU A 8 5.73 12.08 -5.84
CA LEU A 8 6.58 11.07 -6.50
C LEU A 8 7.73 10.62 -5.60
N VAL A 9 8.33 11.55 -4.86
CA VAL A 9 9.37 11.24 -3.86
C VAL A 9 8.82 10.33 -2.75
N ASN A 10 7.59 10.56 -2.29
CA ASN A 10 6.94 9.69 -1.30
C ASN A 10 6.72 8.27 -1.85
N ALA A 11 6.34 8.14 -3.13
CA ALA A 11 6.22 6.83 -3.77
C ALA A 11 7.57 6.10 -3.78
N GLN A 12 8.65 6.79 -4.16
CA GLN A 12 9.99 6.20 -4.16
C GLN A 12 10.47 5.80 -2.77
N LYS A 13 10.21 6.63 -1.75
CA LYS A 13 10.51 6.30 -0.35
C LYS A 13 9.79 5.03 0.11
N ALA A 14 8.51 4.89 -0.25
CA ALA A 14 7.73 3.70 0.10
C ALA A 14 8.29 2.44 -0.58
N THR A 15 8.64 2.53 -1.86
CA THR A 15 9.27 1.43 -2.59
C THR A 15 10.59 1.00 -1.94
N TRP A 16 11.52 1.93 -1.70
CA TRP A 16 12.80 1.60 -1.09
C TRP A 16 12.67 1.02 0.31
N LEU A 17 11.75 1.55 1.12
CA LEU A 17 11.56 1.02 2.45
C LEU A 17 10.94 -0.38 2.42
N ALA A 18 9.97 -0.63 1.53
CA ALA A 18 9.42 -1.97 1.33
C ALA A 18 10.48 -2.98 0.84
N GLU A 19 11.34 -2.58 -0.10
CA GLU A 19 12.47 -3.39 -0.57
C GLU A 19 13.46 -3.74 0.55
N ASN A 20 13.74 -2.79 1.45
CA ASN A 20 14.66 -3.01 2.55
C ASN A 20 14.08 -3.89 3.67
N LEU A 21 12.76 -3.83 3.90
CA LEU A 21 12.09 -4.54 4.99
C LEU A 21 11.63 -5.94 4.62
N PHE A 22 11.39 -6.21 3.33
CA PHE A 22 10.79 -7.47 2.87
C PHE A 22 11.64 -8.11 1.76
N LEU A 23 11.91 -9.41 1.89
CA LEU A 23 12.85 -10.12 1.02
C LEU A 23 12.43 -10.25 -0.45
N ASN A 24 11.13 -10.13 -0.81
CA ASN A 24 10.57 -9.96 -2.17
C ASN A 24 9.04 -10.18 -2.14
N SER A 25 8.23 -9.12 -2.25
CA SER A 25 6.76 -9.22 -2.25
C SER A 25 6.07 -7.93 -2.74
N LEU A 26 6.71 -7.20 -3.66
CA LEU A 26 6.30 -5.84 -4.09
C LEU A 26 5.17 -5.82 -5.13
N TYR A 27 4.62 -6.97 -5.49
CA TYR A 27 3.47 -7.03 -6.36
C TYR A 27 2.40 -7.96 -5.79
N ASN A 28 1.33 -7.35 -5.27
CA ASN A 28 0.18 -7.98 -4.62
C ASN A 28 0.44 -8.74 -3.33
N GLY A 29 1.66 -8.67 -2.81
CA GLY A 29 2.05 -9.35 -1.59
C GLY A 29 2.14 -8.43 -0.37
N ARG A 30 2.77 -8.90 0.70
CA ARG A 30 2.85 -8.18 1.98
C ARG A 30 3.70 -6.90 1.89
N ALA A 31 4.80 -6.94 1.13
CA ALA A 31 5.62 -5.75 0.93
C ALA A 31 4.85 -4.69 0.14
N ASP A 32 4.02 -5.14 -0.80
CA ASP A 32 3.16 -4.25 -1.58
C ASP A 32 2.08 -3.58 -0.72
N ALA A 33 1.45 -4.37 0.16
CA ALA A 33 0.51 -3.85 1.14
C ALA A 33 1.14 -2.76 2.03
N PHE A 34 2.35 -3.02 2.54
CA PHE A 34 3.13 -2.03 3.29
C PHE A 34 3.42 -0.79 2.43
N ARG A 35 3.90 -0.98 1.19
CA ARG A 35 4.24 0.10 0.26
C ARG A 35 3.06 1.05 0.04
N HIS A 36 1.87 0.51 -0.23
CA HIS A 36 0.65 1.28 -0.44
C HIS A 36 0.21 2.05 0.80
N ALA A 37 0.22 1.40 1.96
CA ALA A 37 -0.14 2.02 3.23
C ALA A 37 0.85 3.15 3.62
N TYR A 38 2.15 2.87 3.55
CA TYR A 38 3.19 3.84 3.90
C TYR A 38 3.19 5.05 2.96
N TRP A 39 3.03 4.82 1.66
CA TRP A 39 2.91 5.89 0.68
C TRP A 39 1.69 6.79 0.93
N ASN A 40 0.53 6.21 1.22
CA ASN A 40 -0.68 7.00 1.51
C ASN A 40 -0.54 7.80 2.81
N ALA A 41 0.05 7.22 3.85
CA ALA A 41 0.29 7.93 5.10
C ALA A 41 1.21 9.15 4.90
N LEU A 42 2.31 8.99 4.14
CA LEU A 42 3.20 10.10 3.78
C LEU A 42 2.47 11.20 3.00
N ASN A 43 1.55 10.82 2.12
CA ASN A 43 0.79 11.78 1.33
C ASN A 43 -0.26 12.52 2.15
N VAL A 44 -0.87 11.90 3.17
CA VAL A 44 -1.74 12.63 4.11
C VAL A 44 -0.93 13.67 4.89
N ILE A 45 0.27 13.31 5.37
CA ILE A 45 1.15 14.25 6.08
C ILE A 45 1.55 15.43 5.18
N LEU A 46 1.78 15.18 3.89
CA LEU A 46 2.22 16.19 2.92
C LEU A 46 1.07 17.07 2.39
N LEU A 47 -0.08 16.48 2.08
CA LEU A 47 -1.14 17.07 1.26
C LEU A 47 -2.48 17.22 1.98
N GLY A 48 -2.64 16.58 3.14
CA GLY A 48 -3.93 16.39 3.81
C GLY A 48 -4.73 15.23 3.21
N ASP A 49 -5.70 14.74 3.99
CA ASP A 49 -6.46 13.52 3.69
C ASP A 49 -7.24 13.59 2.37
N SER A 50 -7.97 14.68 2.14
CA SER A 50 -8.84 14.84 0.96
C SER A 50 -8.07 14.76 -0.37
N LEU A 51 -6.95 15.48 -0.47
CA LEU A 51 -6.13 15.48 -1.69
C LEU A 51 -5.37 14.16 -1.85
N ALA A 52 -4.83 13.61 -0.76
CA ALA A 52 -4.16 12.31 -0.78
C ALA A 52 -5.11 11.19 -1.24
N SER A 53 -6.34 11.17 -0.73
CA SER A 53 -7.38 10.21 -1.13
C SER A 53 -7.72 10.34 -2.61
N SER A 54 -7.92 11.57 -3.10
CA SER A 54 -8.24 11.83 -4.51
C SER A 54 -7.12 11.38 -5.46
N LEU A 55 -5.86 11.66 -5.10
CA LEU A 55 -4.70 11.25 -5.90
C LEU A 55 -4.47 9.73 -5.86
N ALA A 56 -4.66 9.09 -4.71
CA ALA A 56 -4.57 7.64 -4.58
C ALA A 56 -5.66 6.94 -5.41
N ALA A 57 -6.90 7.41 -5.35
CA ALA A 57 -8.00 6.87 -6.15
C ALA A 57 -7.71 7.02 -7.65
N ALA A 58 -7.22 8.17 -8.09
CA ALA A 58 -6.82 8.39 -9.48
C ALA A 58 -5.62 7.51 -9.89
N HIS A 59 -4.69 7.24 -8.98
CA HIS A 59 -3.56 6.34 -9.23
C HIS A 59 -4.01 4.90 -9.48
N GLU A 60 -5.06 4.43 -8.80
CA GLU A 60 -5.62 3.09 -9.03
C GLU A 60 -6.66 3.04 -10.15
N ASP A 61 -7.05 4.18 -10.71
CA ASP A 61 -8.00 4.25 -11.84
C ASP A 61 -7.32 4.09 -13.20
N LYS A 62 -6.51 3.04 -13.30
CA LYS A 62 -5.84 2.64 -14.54
C LYS A 62 -6.77 1.71 -15.35
N PRO A 63 -6.73 1.76 -16.69
CA PRO A 63 -7.44 0.78 -17.51
C PRO A 63 -7.01 -0.64 -17.16
N SER A 64 -7.98 -1.52 -16.96
CA SER A 64 -7.74 -2.92 -16.63
C SER A 64 -6.84 -3.55 -17.68
N SER A 65 -5.69 -4.05 -17.26
CA SER A 65 -4.73 -4.69 -18.16
C SER A 65 -5.01 -6.18 -18.39
N TYR A 66 -5.80 -6.81 -17.51
CA TYR A 66 -6.24 -8.21 -17.63
C TYR A 66 -7.42 -8.52 -16.69
N ALA A 67 -8.06 -9.69 -16.85
CA ALA A 67 -9.37 -9.99 -16.24
C ALA A 67 -9.46 -9.90 -14.71
N ASN A 68 -8.37 -10.13 -13.96
CA ASN A 68 -8.38 -10.13 -12.49
C ASN A 68 -7.73 -8.88 -11.86
N ASP A 69 -7.35 -7.89 -12.68
CA ASP A 69 -6.72 -6.63 -12.26
C ASP A 69 -7.56 -5.87 -11.21
N PHE A 70 -8.88 -6.00 -11.29
CA PHE A 70 -9.81 -5.41 -10.31
C PHE A 70 -9.57 -5.89 -8.86
N LYS A 71 -9.00 -7.08 -8.66
CA LYS A 71 -8.65 -7.60 -7.33
C LYS A 71 -7.40 -6.91 -6.76
N GLU A 72 -6.44 -6.58 -7.63
CA GLU A 72 -5.25 -5.80 -7.27
C GLU A 72 -5.67 -4.39 -6.85
N LYS A 73 -6.50 -3.73 -7.68
CA LYS A 73 -7.10 -2.43 -7.37
C LYS A 73 -7.83 -2.41 -6.02
N GLN A 74 -8.58 -3.47 -5.70
CA GLN A 74 -9.25 -3.58 -4.39
C GLN A 74 -8.26 -3.64 -3.22
N MET A 75 -7.17 -4.40 -3.38
CA MET A 75 -6.10 -4.50 -2.39
C MET A 75 -5.41 -3.16 -2.19
N ASP A 76 -5.04 -2.50 -3.29
CA ASP A 76 -4.39 -1.19 -3.28
C ASP A 76 -5.27 -0.14 -2.62
N LEU A 77 -6.53 -0.01 -3.02
CA LEU A 77 -7.47 0.95 -2.42
C LEU A 77 -7.69 0.70 -0.92
N PHE A 78 -7.75 -0.57 -0.51
CA PHE A 78 -7.89 -0.94 0.90
C PHE A 78 -6.67 -0.49 1.71
N ASN A 79 -5.46 -0.85 1.27
CA ASN A 79 -4.23 -0.51 1.99
C ASN A 79 -3.93 0.99 1.94
N ASN A 80 -4.28 1.66 0.83
CA ASN A 80 -4.25 3.11 0.73
C ASN A 80 -5.10 3.75 1.83
N GLN A 81 -6.33 3.27 2.07
CA GLN A 81 -7.19 3.77 3.14
C GLN A 81 -6.59 3.53 4.54
N VAL A 82 -6.06 2.33 4.83
CA VAL A 82 -5.42 2.06 6.12
C VAL A 82 -4.18 2.95 6.32
N GLY A 83 -3.40 3.19 5.27
CA GLY A 83 -2.30 4.14 5.30
C GLY A 83 -2.73 5.54 5.75
N ARG A 84 -3.82 6.04 5.16
CA ARG A 84 -4.37 7.36 5.54
C ARG A 84 -4.79 7.41 7.01
N THR A 85 -5.42 6.36 7.55
CA THR A 85 -5.81 6.33 8.98
C THR A 85 -4.63 6.26 9.93
N LYS A 86 -3.50 5.70 9.50
CA LYS A 86 -2.26 5.59 10.28
C LYS A 86 -1.35 6.83 10.18
N SER A 87 -1.74 7.88 9.46
CA SER A 87 -0.90 9.08 9.27
C SER A 87 -0.56 9.83 10.57
N ASN A 88 -1.40 9.72 11.61
CA ASN A 88 -1.21 10.34 12.92
C ASN A 88 -0.35 9.48 13.87
N TRP A 89 0.66 8.79 13.32
CA TRP A 89 1.50 7.81 14.01
C TRP A 89 2.10 8.34 15.33
N PHE A 90 2.55 9.60 15.36
CA PHE A 90 3.17 10.20 16.55
C PHE A 90 2.16 10.33 17.70
N SER A 91 0.95 10.81 17.42
CA SER A 91 -0.13 10.90 18.41
C SER A 91 -0.61 9.53 18.88
N ASN A 92 -0.44 8.51 18.06
CA ASN A 92 -0.77 7.12 18.39
C ASN A 92 0.36 6.40 19.15
N GLY A 93 1.46 7.11 19.50
CA GLY A 93 2.52 6.58 20.36
C GLY A 93 3.62 5.80 19.64
N TYR A 94 3.64 5.79 18.31
CA TYR A 94 4.73 5.17 17.55
C TYR A 94 5.95 6.10 17.46
N SER A 95 7.15 5.53 17.38
CA SER A 95 8.41 6.27 17.22
C SER A 95 8.66 6.72 15.78
N SER A 96 8.02 6.07 14.80
CA SER A 96 8.09 6.43 13.39
C SER A 96 6.83 6.02 12.64
N LEU A 97 6.60 6.64 11.47
CA LEU A 97 5.52 6.22 10.58
C LEU A 97 5.70 4.76 10.13
N SER A 98 6.95 4.36 9.83
CA SER A 98 7.26 3.00 9.40
C SER A 98 6.92 1.96 10.46
N GLU A 99 7.16 2.26 11.73
CA GLU A 99 6.78 1.40 12.85
C GLU A 99 5.25 1.26 12.94
N SER A 100 4.50 2.36 12.77
CA SER A 100 3.03 2.31 12.78
C SER A 100 2.45 1.42 11.68
N ILE A 101 3.05 1.43 10.48
CA ILE A 101 2.61 0.58 9.38
C ILE A 101 3.10 -0.87 9.54
N LEU A 102 4.29 -1.10 10.10
CA LEU A 102 4.78 -2.46 10.44
C LEU A 102 3.92 -3.13 11.52
N ASP A 103 3.45 -2.36 12.50
CA ASP A 103 2.47 -2.83 13.49
C ASP A 103 1.15 -3.21 12.81
N ALA A 104 0.66 -2.40 11.85
CA ALA A 104 -0.53 -2.73 11.06
C ALA A 104 -0.36 -4.03 10.23
N ILE A 105 0.84 -4.29 9.70
CA ILE A 105 1.17 -5.58 9.07
C ILE A 105 1.04 -6.72 10.09
N THR A 106 1.66 -6.55 11.26
CA THR A 106 1.77 -7.58 12.31
C THR A 106 0.41 -7.92 12.92
N ASN A 107 -0.49 -6.95 13.01
CA ASN A 107 -1.85 -7.12 13.53
C ASN A 107 -2.89 -7.52 12.46
N GLY A 108 -2.45 -7.79 11.22
CA GLY A 108 -3.35 -8.24 10.16
C GLY A 108 -4.33 -7.16 9.68
N GLU A 109 -3.99 -5.89 9.89
CA GLU A 109 -4.85 -4.77 9.49
C GLU A 109 -4.78 -4.53 7.98
N LEU A 110 -3.65 -4.86 7.34
CA LEU A 110 -3.46 -4.74 5.90
C LEU A 110 -3.90 -6.00 5.16
N ARG A 111 -4.00 -5.90 3.83
CA ARG A 111 -4.42 -7.01 2.97
C ARG A 111 -3.41 -7.27 1.87
N PHE A 112 -3.26 -8.53 1.50
CA PHE A 112 -2.55 -8.94 0.29
C PHE A 112 -3.37 -9.99 -0.46
N LEU A 113 -2.97 -10.35 -1.67
CA LEU A 113 -3.67 -11.36 -2.46
C LEU A 113 -3.02 -12.72 -2.31
N SER A 114 -3.84 -13.73 -2.03
CA SER A 114 -3.45 -15.14 -2.12
C SER A 114 -3.57 -15.68 -3.55
N ASN A 115 -3.09 -16.91 -3.76
CA ASN A 115 -3.24 -17.66 -5.03
C ASN A 115 -2.78 -16.87 -6.27
N LEU A 116 -1.67 -16.15 -6.13
CA LEU A 116 -1.07 -15.37 -7.21
C LEU A 116 -0.53 -16.27 -8.32
N LEU A 117 -0.47 -15.74 -9.53
CA LEU A 117 0.13 -16.43 -10.66
C LEU A 117 1.61 -16.72 -10.34
N GLY A 118 1.99 -18.00 -10.42
CA GLY A 118 3.33 -18.47 -10.01
C GLY A 118 3.41 -19.01 -8.58
N GLY A 119 2.32 -18.95 -7.81
CA GLY A 119 2.18 -19.63 -6.52
C GLY A 119 3.01 -19.07 -5.37
N GLY A 120 3.68 -17.93 -5.55
CA GLY A 120 4.51 -17.27 -4.54
C GLY A 120 3.88 -16.02 -3.92
N ASP A 121 4.68 -15.32 -3.11
CA ASP A 121 4.32 -14.08 -2.40
C ASP A 121 4.32 -12.81 -3.30
N SER A 122 4.36 -12.99 -4.62
CA SER A 122 4.37 -11.91 -5.61
C SER A 122 3.88 -12.44 -6.96
N GLY A 123 3.06 -11.66 -7.66
CA GLY A 123 2.55 -12.03 -8.98
C GLY A 123 1.16 -11.47 -9.26
N ARG A 124 0.66 -11.68 -10.48
CA ARG A 124 -0.68 -11.22 -10.90
C ARG A 124 -1.79 -11.96 -10.17
N ALA A 125 -2.90 -11.27 -9.93
CA ALA A 125 -4.12 -11.90 -9.44
C ALA A 125 -4.65 -12.98 -10.41
N THR A 126 -5.26 -14.02 -9.84
CA THR A 126 -5.92 -15.10 -10.59
C THR A 126 -7.40 -15.18 -10.22
N ASN A 127 -8.16 -16.05 -10.90
CA ASN A 127 -9.55 -16.32 -10.56
C ASN A 127 -9.70 -16.80 -9.11
N SER A 128 -8.69 -17.51 -8.58
CA SER A 128 -8.66 -18.04 -7.21
C SER A 128 -8.08 -17.05 -6.19
N SER A 129 -7.56 -15.90 -6.62
CA SER A 129 -7.02 -14.90 -5.69
C SER A 129 -8.09 -14.31 -4.80
N SER A 130 -7.76 -14.18 -3.52
CA SER A 130 -8.60 -13.58 -2.49
C SER A 130 -7.80 -12.59 -1.66
N LEU A 131 -8.46 -11.51 -1.24
CA LEU A 131 -7.92 -10.57 -0.25
C LEU A 131 -7.82 -11.26 1.10
N ILE A 132 -6.62 -11.36 1.67
CA ILE A 132 -6.40 -11.97 2.99
C ILE A 132 -5.59 -11.05 3.93
N PRO A 133 -5.82 -11.12 5.25
CA PRO A 133 -5.03 -10.36 6.24
C PRO A 133 -3.54 -10.70 6.22
N THR A 134 -2.71 -9.73 6.61
CA THR A 134 -1.25 -9.91 6.70
C THR A 134 -0.77 -10.70 7.92
N SER A 135 -1.65 -11.11 8.85
CA SER A 135 -1.34 -12.00 9.98
C SER A 135 -2.38 -13.10 10.10
#